data_AF-A0A9P0AS85-F1
#
_entry.id   AF-A0A9P0AS85-F1
#
_cell.length_a   1.000
_cell.length_b   1.000
_cell.length_c   1.000
_cell.angle_alpha   90.00
_cell.angle_beta   90.00
_cell.angle_gamma   90.00
#
_symmetry.space_group_name_H-M   'P 1'
#
loop_
_entity.id
_entity.type
_entity.pdbx_description
1 polymer ?
#
loop_
_entity_poly.entity_id
_entity_poly.type
_entity_poly.pdbx_seq_one_letter_code
_entity_poly.pdbx_strand_id
1 'polypeptide(L)'
;MQRTSCRLSPNEQEDYEALVKHLELRYGQTHLEHVYHSQLKNRCQKSNETLQEFEADIARLVRLAYPATPTTVMERLAVQAFLDGLRDNETRQALTLARPSQLVDALARALEFEAAKESCRSQPRIRRVEEEKKEEPRIIEAIRRVLKENLPEKKEIRCWRCGKLGHMSHSTSNR
;
A
#
# COMPACT_ATOMS: atom_id res chain seq x y z
N MET A 1 -5.87 8.19 39.48
CA MET A 1 -6.80 9.13 38.84
C MET A 1 -7.98 9.33 39.77
N GLN A 2 -8.12 10.52 40.35
CA GLN A 2 -9.15 10.84 41.32
C GLN A 2 -10.49 11.02 40.60
N ARG A 3 -11.44 10.11 40.82
CA ARG A 3 -12.84 10.28 40.41
C ARG A 3 -13.53 11.16 41.46
N THR A 4 -13.43 12.48 41.30
CA THR A 4 -14.18 13.42 42.14
C THR A 4 -15.67 13.29 41.80
N SER A 5 -16.45 12.89 42.80
CA SER A 5 -17.90 12.79 42.71
C SER A 5 -18.50 14.19 42.85
N CYS A 6 -18.71 14.90 41.74
CA CYS A 6 -19.56 16.09 41.75
C CYS A 6 -21.02 15.63 41.99
N ARG A 7 -21.56 15.94 43.16
CA ARG A 7 -22.99 15.77 43.47
C ARG A 7 -23.71 17.03 42.98
N LEU A 8 -24.70 16.87 42.11
CA LEU A 8 -25.63 17.93 41.72
C LEU A 8 -26.43 18.40 42.94
N SER A 9 -26.67 19.71 43.05
CA SER A 9 -27.57 20.26 44.07
C SER A 9 -29.04 19.92 43.76
N PRO A 10 -29.94 19.94 44.75
CA PRO A 10 -31.35 19.54 44.57
C PRO A 10 -32.08 20.32 43.46
N ASN A 11 -31.77 21.62 43.30
CA ASN A 11 -32.40 22.46 42.29
C ASN A 11 -31.89 22.15 40.87
N GLU A 12 -30.64 21.69 40.73
CA GLU A 12 -30.06 21.28 39.45
C GLU A 12 -30.49 19.87 39.03
N GLN A 13 -31.05 19.08 39.95
CA GLN A 13 -31.60 17.75 39.66
C GLN A 13 -33.00 17.82 39.04
N GLU A 14 -33.72 18.91 39.27
CA GLU A 14 -35.05 19.15 38.69
C GLU A 14 -34.97 19.80 37.29
N ASP A 15 -33.80 20.32 36.92
CA ASP A 15 -33.51 20.87 35.59
C ASP A 15 -32.98 19.77 34.65
N TYR A 16 -33.77 19.45 33.62
CA TYR A 16 -33.44 18.44 32.61
C TYR A 16 -32.13 18.76 31.88
N GLU A 17 -31.90 20.02 31.50
CA GLU A 17 -30.68 20.38 30.75
C GLU A 17 -29.43 20.27 31.63
N ALA A 18 -29.54 20.68 32.90
CA ALA A 18 -28.47 20.52 33.88
C ALA A 18 -28.14 19.03 34.11
N LEU A 19 -29.15 18.16 34.20
CA LEU A 19 -28.95 16.72 34.36
C LEU A 19 -28.27 16.11 33.13
N VAL A 20 -28.73 16.42 31.91
CA VAL A 20 -28.13 15.92 30.66
C VAL A 20 -26.68 16.34 30.56
N LYS A 21 -26.38 17.64 30.77
CA LYS A 21 -25.01 18.15 30.73
C LYS A 21 -24.10 17.48 31.76
N HIS A 22 -24.61 17.19 32.95
CA HIS A 22 -23.84 16.54 34.00
C HIS A 22 -23.60 15.05 33.70
N LEU A 23 -24.57 14.38 33.07
CA LEU A 23 -24.40 13.02 32.55
C LEU A 23 -23.40 12.99 31.40
N GLU A 24 -23.42 13.96 30.48
CA GLU A 24 -22.45 14.09 29.39
C GLU A 24 -21.04 14.40 29.90
N LEU A 25 -20.90 15.26 30.91
CA LEU A 25 -19.59 15.54 31.52
C LEU A 25 -18.99 14.29 32.19
N ARG A 26 -19.84 13.44 32.78
CA ARG A 26 -19.39 12.28 33.55
C ARG A 26 -19.24 10.99 32.72
N TYR A 27 -20.14 10.80 31.76
CA TYR A 27 -20.28 9.58 30.96
C TYR A 27 -20.21 9.83 29.45
N GLY A 28 -20.32 11.08 29.02
CA GLY A 28 -20.19 11.44 27.61
C GLY A 28 -18.78 11.17 27.12
N GLN A 29 -18.68 10.80 25.85
CA GLN A 29 -17.43 10.33 25.24
C GLN A 29 -16.79 11.40 24.36
N THR A 30 -17.30 12.64 24.38
CA THR A 30 -16.77 13.77 23.60
C THR A 30 -15.30 14.03 23.91
N HIS A 31 -14.91 14.00 25.18
CA HIS A 31 -13.50 14.12 25.59
C HIS A 31 -12.63 12.91 25.18
N LEU A 32 -13.25 11.80 24.79
CA LEU A 32 -12.57 10.58 24.33
C LEU A 32 -12.44 10.53 22.81
N GLU A 33 -13.08 11.41 22.03
CA GLU A 33 -12.95 11.46 20.57
C GLU A 33 -11.49 11.55 20.13
N HIS A 34 -10.70 12.45 20.75
CA HIS A 34 -9.26 12.54 20.51
C HIS A 34 -8.50 11.26 20.83
N VAL A 35 -8.91 10.52 21.86
CA VAL A 35 -8.33 9.22 22.21
C VAL A 35 -8.64 8.20 21.13
N TYR A 36 -9.89 8.15 20.66
CA TYR A 36 -10.30 7.23 19.59
C TYR A 36 -9.65 7.56 18.24
N HIS A 37 -9.46 8.83 17.91
CA HIS A 37 -8.66 9.23 16.74
C HIS A 37 -7.24 8.68 16.83
N SER A 38 -6.58 8.82 18.00
CA SER A 38 -5.24 8.30 18.22
C SER A 38 -5.20 6.77 18.15
N GLN A 39 -6.19 6.10 18.74
CA GLN A 39 -6.31 4.64 18.67
C GLN A 39 -6.47 4.16 17.23
N LEU A 40 -7.39 4.77 16.46
CA LEU A 40 -7.62 4.44 15.05
C LEU A 40 -6.36 4.66 14.20
N LYS A 41 -5.68 5.80 14.37
CA LYS A 41 -4.46 6.12 13.62
C LYS A 41 -3.33 5.13 13.85
N ASN A 42 -3.19 4.63 15.08
CA ASN A 42 -2.14 3.69 15.46
C ASN A 42 -2.59 2.23 15.35
N ARG A 43 -3.76 1.98 14.77
CA ARG A 43 -4.36 0.64 14.76
C ARG A 43 -3.75 -0.21 13.66
N CYS A 44 -3.01 -1.24 14.06
CA CYS A 44 -2.49 -2.27 13.15
C CYS A 44 -2.94 -3.66 13.62
N GLN A 45 -3.14 -4.58 12.67
CA GLN A 45 -3.53 -5.96 12.93
C GLN A 45 -2.45 -6.69 13.74
N LYS A 46 -2.84 -7.30 14.86
CA LYS A 46 -1.92 -8.07 15.73
C LYS A 46 -1.58 -9.43 15.13
N SER A 47 -0.51 -10.08 15.60
CA SER A 47 -0.08 -11.41 15.11
C SER A 47 -1.13 -12.51 15.35
N ASN A 48 -1.84 -12.43 16.47
CA ASN A 48 -2.85 -13.39 16.93
C ASN A 48 -4.29 -12.95 16.64
N GLU A 49 -4.47 -11.93 15.81
CA GLU A 49 -5.78 -11.34 15.52
C GLU A 49 -6.24 -11.72 14.11
N THR A 50 -7.49 -12.18 14.02
CA THR A 50 -8.14 -12.52 12.76
C THR A 50 -8.51 -11.27 11.97
N LEU A 51 -8.70 -11.39 10.66
CA LEU A 51 -9.14 -10.27 9.82
C LEU A 51 -10.51 -9.72 10.26
N GLN A 52 -11.40 -10.60 10.70
CA GLN A 52 -12.74 -10.24 11.19
C GLN A 52 -12.68 -9.45 12.49
N GLU A 53 -11.86 -9.88 13.46
CA GLU A 53 -11.66 -9.13 14.71
C GLU A 53 -11.04 -7.75 14.45
N PHE A 54 -10.08 -7.70 13.53
CA PHE A 54 -9.44 -6.46 13.13
C PHE A 54 -10.44 -5.50 12.46
N GLU A 55 -11.24 -5.99 11.51
CA GLU A 55 -12.29 -5.21 10.86
C GLU A 55 -13.32 -4.67 11.86
N ALA A 56 -13.82 -5.54 12.75
CA ALA A 56 -14.83 -5.16 13.74
C ALA A 56 -14.32 -4.05 14.66
N ASP A 57 -13.05 -4.11 15.07
CA ASP A 57 -12.44 -3.10 15.91
C ASP A 57 -12.19 -1.79 15.16
N ILE A 58 -11.78 -1.83 13.89
CA ILE A 58 -11.70 -0.64 13.03
C ILE A 58 -13.08 0.02 12.89
N ALA A 59 -14.12 -0.75 12.58
CA ALA A 59 -15.48 -0.25 12.45
C ALA A 59 -15.97 0.43 13.74
N ARG A 60 -15.66 -0.18 14.89
CA ARG A 60 -15.96 0.37 16.21
C ARG A 60 -15.20 1.68 16.46
N LEU A 61 -13.89 1.71 16.20
CA LEU A 61 -13.05 2.88 16.41
C LEU A 61 -13.46 4.06 15.53
N VAL A 62 -13.82 3.83 14.27
CA VAL A 62 -14.28 4.89 13.37
C VAL A 62 -15.57 5.54 13.88
N ARG A 63 -16.55 4.75 14.32
CA ARG A 63 -17.80 5.28 14.90
C ARG A 63 -17.58 6.12 16.15
N LEU A 64 -16.62 5.72 16.99
CA LEU A 64 -16.29 6.42 18.22
C LEU A 64 -15.43 7.67 17.98
N ALA A 65 -14.58 7.63 16.96
CA ALA A 65 -13.72 8.75 16.60
C ALA A 65 -14.47 9.83 15.81
N TYR A 66 -15.50 9.47 15.04
CA TYR A 66 -16.18 10.37 14.12
C TYR A 66 -17.72 10.37 14.28
N PRO A 67 -18.26 10.60 15.50
CA PRO A 67 -19.70 10.43 15.76
C PRO A 67 -20.60 11.39 14.96
N ALA A 68 -20.12 12.59 14.62
CA ALA A 68 -20.86 13.60 13.84
C ALA A 68 -20.63 13.50 12.31
N THR A 69 -19.81 12.55 11.85
CA THR A 69 -19.40 12.47 10.43
C THR A 69 -20.38 11.62 9.62
N PRO A 70 -20.69 11.99 8.35
CA PRO A 70 -21.53 11.17 7.48
C PRO A 70 -20.99 9.75 7.29
N THR A 71 -21.90 8.78 7.23
CA THR A 71 -21.57 7.34 7.08
C THR A 71 -20.69 7.07 5.85
N THR A 72 -20.91 7.75 4.73
CA THR A 72 -20.10 7.61 3.52
C THR A 72 -18.64 7.99 3.71
N VAL A 73 -18.36 8.99 4.55
CA VAL A 73 -16.99 9.42 4.87
C VAL A 73 -16.39 8.47 5.90
N MET A 74 -17.18 8.01 6.88
CA MET A 74 -16.75 7.00 7.84
C MET A 74 -16.33 5.70 7.15
N GLU A 75 -17.09 5.21 6.17
CA GLU A 75 -16.74 4.01 5.38
C GLU A 75 -15.39 4.17 4.69
N ARG A 76 -15.15 5.31 4.05
CA ARG A 76 -13.86 5.60 3.40
C ARG A 76 -12.70 5.62 4.38
N LEU A 77 -12.89 6.23 5.56
CA LEU A 77 -11.90 6.26 6.63
C LEU A 77 -11.63 4.85 7.17
N ALA A 78 -12.68 4.04 7.31
CA ALA A 78 -12.58 2.68 7.80
C ALA A 78 -11.82 1.78 6.81
N VAL A 79 -12.16 1.85 5.52
CA VAL A 79 -11.43 1.13 4.46
C VAL A 79 -9.95 1.52 4.48
N GLN A 80 -9.63 2.82 4.53
CA GLN A 80 -8.25 3.28 4.55
C GLN A 80 -7.49 2.77 5.78
N ALA A 81 -8.09 2.90 6.98
CA ALA A 81 -7.50 2.42 8.22
C ALA A 81 -7.29 0.90 8.23
N PHE A 82 -8.23 0.15 7.66
CA PHE A 82 -8.10 -1.29 7.47
C PHE A 82 -6.91 -1.62 6.57
N LEU A 83 -6.81 -1.00 5.38
CA LEU A 83 -5.70 -1.23 4.45
C LEU A 83 -4.34 -0.89 5.06
N ASP A 84 -4.23 0.28 5.71
CA ASP A 84 -2.97 0.75 6.28
C ASP A 84 -2.51 -0.13 7.45
N GLY A 85 -3.46 -0.63 8.24
CA GLY A 85 -3.20 -1.47 9.41
C GLY A 85 -3.05 -2.96 9.13
N LEU A 86 -3.25 -3.44 7.89
CA LEU A 86 -3.07 -4.86 7.53
C LEU A 86 -1.62 -5.32 7.74
N ARG A 87 -1.46 -6.49 8.35
CA ARG A 87 -0.14 -7.09 8.64
C ARG A 87 0.51 -7.70 7.40
N ASP A 88 -0.26 -8.43 6.59
CA ASP A 88 0.26 -9.12 5.40
C ASP A 88 0.37 -8.15 4.21
N ASN A 89 1.60 -7.90 3.77
CA ASN A 89 1.87 -6.92 2.71
C ASN A 89 1.27 -7.33 1.36
N GLU A 90 1.25 -8.64 1.06
CA GLU A 90 0.64 -9.15 -0.17
C GLU A 90 -0.88 -8.90 -0.18
N THR A 91 -1.56 -9.21 0.93
CA THR A 91 -3.00 -8.92 1.10
C THR A 91 -3.26 -7.42 0.98
N ARG A 92 -2.49 -6.58 1.66
CA ARG A 92 -2.61 -5.11 1.56
C ARG A 92 -2.45 -4.60 0.14
N GLN A 93 -1.47 -5.12 -0.61
CA GLN A 93 -1.25 -4.73 -2.00
C GLN A 93 -2.39 -5.17 -2.90
N ALA A 94 -2.89 -6.40 -2.74
CA ALA A 94 -4.04 -6.92 -3.48
C ALA A 94 -5.29 -6.06 -3.27
N LEU A 95 -5.57 -5.68 -2.02
CA LEU A 95 -6.74 -4.85 -1.71
C LEU A 95 -6.59 -3.41 -2.18
N THR A 96 -5.38 -2.83 -2.10
CA THR A 96 -5.09 -1.49 -2.65
C THR A 96 -5.41 -1.43 -4.14
N LEU A 97 -5.13 -2.51 -4.89
CA LEU A 97 -5.48 -2.62 -6.31
C LEU A 97 -6.97 -2.86 -6.52
N ALA A 98 -7.62 -3.63 -5.65
CA ALA A 98 -9.04 -3.95 -5.75
C ALA A 98 -9.97 -2.77 -5.45
N ARG A 99 -9.50 -1.75 -4.72
CA ARG A 99 -10.24 -0.51 -4.38
C ARG A 99 -11.64 -0.79 -3.81
N PRO A 100 -11.73 -1.50 -2.67
CA PRO A 100 -13.01 -1.75 -2.02
C PRO A 100 -13.73 -0.44 -1.65
N SER A 101 -15.05 -0.42 -1.85
CA SER A 101 -15.91 0.73 -1.57
C SER A 101 -16.32 0.84 -0.10
N GLN A 102 -16.57 -0.31 0.53
CA GLN A 102 -17.05 -0.42 1.90
C GLN A 102 -16.11 -1.30 2.71
N LEU A 103 -16.13 -1.14 4.04
CA LEU A 103 -15.28 -1.93 4.93
C LEU A 103 -15.60 -3.44 4.83
N VAL A 104 -16.88 -3.79 4.71
CA VAL A 104 -17.34 -5.18 4.54
C VAL A 104 -16.81 -5.77 3.23
N ASP A 105 -16.80 -5.00 2.14
CA ASP A 105 -16.23 -5.44 0.87
C ASP A 105 -14.72 -5.69 0.98
N ALA A 106 -14.02 -4.84 1.75
CA ALA A 106 -12.59 -5.00 1.99
C ALA A 106 -12.30 -6.30 2.74
N LEU A 107 -13.07 -6.61 3.78
CA LEU A 107 -12.94 -7.86 4.53
C LEU A 107 -13.21 -9.09 3.65
N ALA A 108 -14.29 -9.08 2.87
CA ALA A 108 -14.61 -10.19 1.96
C ALA A 108 -13.46 -10.48 0.99
N ARG A 109 -12.91 -9.43 0.36
CA ARG A 109 -11.77 -9.55 -0.56
C ARG A 109 -10.49 -10.01 0.12
N ALA A 110 -10.25 -9.59 1.36
CA ALA A 110 -9.11 -10.06 2.14
C ALA A 110 -9.20 -11.57 2.42
N LEU A 111 -10.38 -12.05 2.81
CA LEU A 111 -10.64 -13.47 3.05
C LEU A 111 -10.51 -14.29 1.77
N GLU A 112 -11.05 -13.81 0.65
CA GLU A 112 -10.88 -14.43 -0.67
C GLU A 112 -9.40 -14.54 -1.06
N PHE A 113 -8.62 -13.49 -0.80
CA PHE A 113 -7.20 -13.47 -1.09
C PHE A 113 -6.41 -14.45 -0.19
N GLU A 114 -6.70 -14.49 1.11
CA GLU A 114 -6.07 -15.45 2.04
C GLU A 114 -6.33 -16.89 1.60
N ALA A 115 -7.58 -17.22 1.27
CA ALA A 115 -7.95 -18.54 0.77
C ALA A 115 -7.25 -18.89 -0.55
N ALA A 116 -7.21 -17.95 -1.50
CA ALA A 116 -6.52 -18.14 -2.77
C ALA A 116 -5.01 -18.35 -2.57
N LYS A 117 -4.40 -17.57 -1.70
CA LYS A 117 -2.96 -17.65 -1.36
C LYS A 117 -2.62 -19.00 -0.72
N GLU A 118 -3.45 -19.51 0.17
CA GLU A 118 -3.28 -20.84 0.77
C GLU A 118 -3.37 -21.95 -0.29
N SER A 119 -4.31 -21.84 -1.24
CA SER A 119 -4.43 -22.79 -2.33
C SER A 119 -3.20 -22.77 -3.25
N CYS A 120 -2.66 -21.59 -3.60
CA CYS A 120 -1.49 -21.46 -4.45
C CYS A 120 -0.20 -21.96 -3.79
N ARG A 121 -0.08 -21.86 -2.45
CA ARG A 121 1.05 -22.42 -1.71
C ARG A 121 1.13 -23.94 -1.81
N SER A 122 -0.01 -24.61 -2.00
CA SER A 122 -0.09 -26.06 -2.16
C SER A 122 0.26 -26.55 -3.57
N GLN A 123 0.35 -25.66 -4.56
CA GLN A 123 0.76 -26.01 -5.91
C GLN A 123 2.29 -26.10 -6.03
N PRO A 124 2.82 -27.07 -6.80
CA PRO A 124 4.25 -27.19 -7.01
C PRO A 124 4.78 -25.89 -7.64
N ARG A 125 5.75 -25.25 -6.97
CA ARG A 125 6.46 -24.09 -7.51
C ARG A 125 7.04 -24.49 -8.87
N ILE A 126 6.50 -23.95 -9.95
CA ILE A 126 7.16 -23.99 -11.25
C ILE A 126 8.54 -23.38 -11.01
N ARG A 127 9.61 -24.16 -11.25
CA ARG A 127 10.98 -23.72 -11.01
C ARG A 127 11.16 -22.35 -11.66
N ARG A 128 11.39 -21.32 -10.84
CA ARG A 128 12.00 -20.08 -11.37
C ARG A 128 13.26 -20.55 -12.08
N VAL A 129 13.33 -20.31 -13.39
CA VAL A 129 14.62 -20.35 -14.07
C VAL A 129 15.38 -19.17 -13.49
N GLU A 130 16.18 -19.43 -12.46
CA GLU A 130 17.29 -18.54 -12.16
C GLU A 130 18.10 -18.49 -13.47
N GLU A 131 18.30 -17.29 -14.01
CA GLU A 131 19.29 -17.07 -15.04
C GLU A 131 20.67 -17.35 -14.41
N GLU A 132 20.98 -18.63 -14.24
CA GLU A 132 22.35 -19.06 -14.17
C GLU A 132 23.01 -18.51 -15.43
N LYS A 133 24.09 -17.75 -15.27
CA LYS A 133 24.97 -17.35 -16.35
C LYS A 133 25.54 -18.62 -16.98
N LYS A 134 24.75 -19.28 -17.83
CA LYS A 134 25.20 -20.42 -18.61
C LYS A 134 26.31 -19.90 -19.50
N GLU A 135 27.47 -20.56 -19.39
CA GLU A 135 28.61 -20.35 -20.28
C GLU A 135 28.09 -20.17 -21.71
N GLU A 136 28.49 -19.07 -22.36
CA GLU A 136 28.01 -18.76 -23.70
C GLU A 136 28.17 -20.02 -24.57
N PRO A 137 27.10 -20.50 -25.23
CA PRO A 137 27.17 -21.73 -26.00
C PRO A 137 28.30 -21.62 -27.02
N ARG A 138 29.12 -22.68 -27.16
CA ARG A 138 30.30 -22.72 -28.05
C ARG A 138 30.03 -22.21 -29.48
N ILE A 139 28.78 -22.30 -29.92
CA ILE A 139 28.28 -21.78 -31.19
C ILE A 139 28.42 -20.25 -31.27
N ILE A 140 28.10 -19.51 -30.21
CA ILE A 140 28.23 -18.04 -30.14
C ILE A 140 29.70 -17.63 -30.14
N GLU A 141 30.56 -18.34 -29.42
CA GLU A 141 32.02 -18.15 -29.45
C GLU A 141 32.58 -18.36 -30.87
N ALA A 142 32.15 -19.44 -31.53
CA ALA A 142 32.54 -19.75 -32.90
C ALA A 142 32.06 -18.68 -33.90
N ILE A 143 30.82 -18.19 -33.74
CA ILE A 143 30.28 -17.10 -34.57
C ILE A 143 31.11 -15.82 -34.38
N ARG A 144 31.48 -15.45 -33.15
CA ARG A 144 32.34 -14.28 -32.90
C ARG A 144 33.72 -14.42 -33.55
N ARG A 145 34.34 -15.61 -33.49
CA ARG A 145 35.63 -15.87 -34.15
C ARG A 145 35.53 -15.71 -35.66
N VAL A 146 34.53 -16.34 -36.28
CA VAL A 146 34.30 -16.23 -37.73
C VAL A 146 34.04 -14.78 -38.13
N LEU A 147 33.24 -14.04 -37.36
CA LEU A 147 33.00 -12.62 -37.62
C LEU A 147 34.29 -11.80 -37.48
N LYS A 148 35.12 -12.04 -36.47
CA LYS A 148 36.38 -11.31 -36.29
C LYS A 148 37.39 -11.58 -37.40
N GLU A 149 37.43 -12.79 -37.92
CA GLU A 149 38.30 -13.19 -39.04
C GLU A 149 37.81 -12.69 -40.39
N ASN A 150 36.49 -12.51 -40.56
CA ASN A 150 35.88 -12.13 -41.84
C ASN A 150 35.41 -10.67 -41.91
N LEU A 151 35.43 -9.91 -40.80
CA LEU A 151 35.12 -8.48 -40.87
C LEU A 151 36.32 -7.73 -41.45
N PRO A 152 36.15 -6.99 -42.56
CA PRO A 152 37.20 -6.11 -43.06
C PRO A 152 37.49 -5.03 -42.01
N GLU A 153 38.77 -4.74 -41.76
CA GLU A 153 39.19 -3.63 -40.91
C GLU A 153 38.43 -2.37 -41.33
N LYS A 154 37.76 -1.70 -40.38
CA LYS A 154 37.07 -0.43 -40.64
C LYS A 154 38.10 0.60 -41.08
N LYS A 155 38.30 0.73 -42.39
CA LYS A 155 39.13 1.79 -42.96
C LYS A 155 38.47 3.11 -42.61
N GLU A 156 39.17 3.91 -41.82
CA GLU A 156 38.79 5.29 -41.53
C GLU A 156 38.63 6.05 -42.85
N ILE A 157 37.38 6.32 -43.22
CA ILE A 157 37.04 7.02 -44.46
C ILE A 157 37.50 8.48 -44.30
N ARG A 158 38.59 8.83 -45.00
CA ARG A 158 39.10 10.20 -45.10
C ARG A 158 38.47 10.92 -46.28
N CYS A 159 38.17 12.20 -46.10
CA CYS A 159 37.72 13.05 -47.19
C CYS A 159 38.83 13.26 -48.21
N TRP A 160 38.54 13.02 -49.49
CA TRP A 160 39.53 13.08 -50.58
C TRP A 160 39.98 14.51 -50.91
N ARG A 161 39.24 15.52 -50.43
CA ARG A 161 39.53 16.94 -50.66
C ARG A 161 40.27 17.61 -49.51
N CYS A 162 40.01 17.23 -48.26
CA CYS A 162 40.62 17.87 -47.08
C CYS A 162 41.36 16.93 -46.13
N GLY A 163 41.35 15.61 -46.38
CA GLY A 163 42.04 14.60 -45.57
C GLY A 163 41.43 14.33 -44.19
N LYS A 164 40.43 15.11 -43.74
CA LYS A 164 39.80 14.94 -42.42
C LYS A 164 38.85 13.73 -42.40
N LEU A 165 38.74 13.14 -41.22
CA LEU A 165 37.84 12.01 -40.94
C LEU A 165 36.38 12.46 -40.80
N GLY A 166 35.45 11.54 -41.03
CA GLY A 166 34.03 11.72 -40.71
C GLY A 166 33.14 12.24 -41.84
N HIS A 167 33.66 12.43 -43.05
CA HIS A 167 32.84 12.83 -44.20
C HIS A 167 33.48 12.46 -45.56
N MET A 168 32.66 12.34 -46.60
CA MET A 168 33.09 12.04 -47.98
C MET A 168 33.01 13.32 -48.83
N SER A 169 33.76 13.40 -49.94
CA SER A 169 34.01 14.67 -50.67
C SER A 169 32.78 15.46 -51.14
N HIS A 170 31.58 14.88 -51.13
CA HIS A 170 30.34 15.57 -51.51
C HIS A 170 29.71 16.41 -50.39
N SER A 171 30.18 16.27 -49.15
CA SER A 171 29.64 17.00 -47.99
C SER A 171 30.60 18.08 -47.46
N THR A 172 31.67 18.39 -48.20
CA THR A 172 32.55 19.53 -47.86
C THR A 172 31.82 20.84 -48.17
N SER A 173 31.27 21.50 -47.14
CA SER A 173 30.75 22.86 -47.26
C SER A 173 31.92 23.83 -47.51
N ASN A 174 31.90 24.54 -48.64
CA ASN A 174 32.95 25.45 -49.08
C ASN A 174 32.83 26.78 -48.32
N ARG A 175 33.76 27.08 -47.42
CA ARG A 175 33.92 28.41 -46.82
C ARG A 175 35.38 28.67 -46.50
#